data_AF-A0A961AWM2-F1
#
_entry.id   AF-A0A961AWM2-F1
#
_cell.length_a   1.000
_cell.length_b   1.000
_cell.length_c   1.000
_cell.angle_alpha   90.00
_cell.angle_beta   90.00
_cell.angle_gamma   90.00
#
_symmetry.space_group_name_H-M   'P 1'
#
loop_
_entity.id
_entity.type
_entity.pdbx_description
1 polymer ?
#
loop_
_entity_poly.entity_id
_entity_poly.type
_entity_poly.pdbx_seq_one_letter_code
_entity_poly.pdbx_strand_id
1 'polypeptide(L)'
;MAFVPDDAEWFLAQLVEEIRIQDSAKNIVHINYVLIRATTPEDAYNRAMALGEAENQSYTNPDGKEVTTRFCGLRELDVICFPLEHGCEIHFEEHLGRSEVEINQLLRNKAELEAFLPIRDRPGRPDYSSKEVVEEVLREMTAIELQNKGEQGEDANAEHAPK
;
A
#
# COMPACT_ATOMS: atom_id res chain seq x y z
N MET A 1 0.88 -7.14 -27.74
CA MET A 1 1.93 -6.10 -27.88
C MET A 1 1.28 -4.79 -27.52
N ALA A 2 1.66 -4.18 -26.40
CA ALA A 2 1.21 -2.83 -26.08
C ALA A 2 1.93 -1.85 -27.02
N PHE A 3 1.17 -0.99 -27.68
CA PHE A 3 1.70 0.16 -28.37
C PHE A 3 2.17 1.17 -27.32
N VAL A 4 3.41 1.65 -27.41
CA VAL A 4 3.94 2.70 -26.52
C VAL A 4 3.82 4.02 -27.28
N PRO A 5 2.98 4.96 -26.83
CA PRO A 5 2.87 6.28 -27.45
C PRO A 5 4.21 7.04 -27.40
N ASP A 6 4.48 7.87 -28.41
CA ASP A 6 5.69 8.71 -28.45
C ASP A 6 5.73 9.76 -27.32
N ASP A 7 4.56 10.10 -26.77
CA ASP A 7 4.34 11.02 -25.66
C ASP A 7 4.03 10.29 -24.34
N ALA A 8 4.37 9.01 -24.21
CA ALA A 8 4.24 8.29 -22.95
C ALA A 8 5.03 8.97 -21.82
N GLU A 9 4.38 9.15 -20.66
CA GLU A 9 5.03 9.75 -19.47
C GLU A 9 5.06 8.82 -18.26
N TRP A 10 4.15 7.84 -18.22
CA TRP A 10 3.92 7.00 -17.06
C TRP A 10 3.82 5.53 -17.45
N PHE A 11 4.42 4.71 -16.61
CA PHE A 11 4.36 3.26 -16.67
C PHE A 11 3.86 2.73 -15.32
N LEU A 12 3.15 1.61 -15.34
CA LEU A 12 2.77 0.86 -14.15
C LEU A 12 3.71 -0.35 -14.01
N ALA A 13 4.46 -0.42 -12.91
CA ALA A 13 5.28 -1.56 -12.58
C ALA A 13 4.64 -2.37 -11.44
N GLN A 14 4.78 -3.70 -11.51
CA GLN A 14 4.47 -4.59 -10.39
C GLN A 14 5.75 -5.15 -9.81
N LEU A 15 6.19 -4.60 -8.68
CA LEU A 15 7.41 -5.01 -7.96
C LEU A 15 7.07 -6.18 -7.04
N VAL A 16 7.86 -7.25 -7.11
CA VAL A 16 7.69 -8.43 -6.24
C VAL A 16 8.71 -8.37 -5.12
N GLU A 17 8.24 -8.40 -3.88
CA GLU A 17 9.07 -8.42 -2.68
C GLU A 17 8.77 -9.65 -1.83
N GLU A 18 9.82 -10.28 -1.33
CA GLU A 18 9.73 -11.35 -0.34
C GLU A 18 10.08 -10.79 1.04
N ILE A 19 9.17 -10.98 1.99
CA ILE A 19 9.36 -10.64 3.39
C ILE A 19 9.53 -11.93 4.18
N ARG A 20 10.62 -12.03 4.94
CA ARG A 20 10.88 -13.12 5.88
C ARG A 20 11.07 -12.58 7.28
N ILE A 21 10.48 -13.28 8.24
CA ILE A 21 10.60 -12.98 9.67
C ILE A 21 11.40 -14.12 10.31
N GLN A 22 12.31 -13.77 11.20
CA GLN A 22 13.11 -14.72 11.96
C GLN A 22 12.22 -15.79 12.61
N ASP A 23 12.64 -17.05 12.51
CA ASP A 23 11.95 -18.22 13.06
C ASP A 23 10.55 -18.50 12.49
N SER A 24 10.13 -17.79 11.42
CA SER A 24 8.92 -18.10 10.66
C SER A 24 9.23 -19.06 9.51
N ALA A 25 8.50 -20.17 9.43
CA ALA A 25 8.56 -21.08 8.29
C ALA A 25 7.87 -20.52 7.03
N LYS A 26 7.03 -19.48 7.18
CA LYS A 26 6.28 -18.86 6.08
C LYS A 26 6.90 -17.52 5.73
N ASN A 27 7.10 -17.28 4.44
CA ASN A 27 7.36 -15.96 3.90
C ASN A 27 6.04 -15.24 3.57
N ILE A 28 6.14 -13.95 3.31
CA ILE A 28 5.06 -13.12 2.78
C ILE A 28 5.56 -12.54 1.46
N VAL A 29 4.70 -12.50 0.45
CA VAL A 29 5.03 -11.91 -0.85
C VAL A 29 4.13 -10.70 -1.06
N HIS A 30 4.74 -9.55 -1.32
CA HIS A 30 4.04 -8.36 -1.77
C HIS A 30 4.19 -8.23 -3.28
N ILE A 31 3.10 -7.81 -3.93
CA ILE A 31 3.09 -7.37 -5.32
C ILE A 31 2.68 -5.91 -5.26
N ASN A 32 3.67 -5.03 -5.34
CA ASN A 32 3.51 -3.58 -5.20
C ASN A 32 3.26 -2.96 -6.57
N TYR A 33 2.14 -2.27 -6.72
CA TYR A 33 1.78 -1.54 -7.93
C TYR A 33 2.31 -0.12 -7.83
N VAL A 34 3.26 0.23 -8.70
CA VAL A 34 4.03 1.48 -8.60
C VAL A 34 3.98 2.25 -9.92
N LEU A 35 3.69 3.54 -9.84
CA LEU A 35 3.80 4.46 -10.97
C LEU A 35 5.25 4.83 -11.21
N ILE A 36 5.72 4.64 -12.43
CA ILE A 36 7.08 4.95 -12.88
C ILE A 36 7.01 6.06 -13.92
N ARG A 37 7.61 7.20 -13.62
CA ARG A 37 7.74 8.28 -14.59
C ARG A 37 8.90 8.01 -15.53
N ALA A 38 8.61 7.82 -16.82
CA ALA A 38 9.60 7.56 -17.86
C ALA A 38 8.99 7.84 -19.23
N THR A 39 9.84 8.11 -20.24
CA THR A 39 9.40 8.32 -21.63
C THR A 39 9.67 7.14 -22.56
N THR A 40 10.35 6.11 -22.06
CA THR A 40 10.65 4.89 -22.82
C THR A 40 10.53 3.66 -21.92
N PRO A 41 10.21 2.48 -22.49
CA PRO A 41 10.15 1.24 -21.70
C PRO A 41 11.48 0.89 -21.01
N GLU A 42 12.60 1.19 -21.64
CA GLU A 42 13.94 0.93 -21.08
C GLU A 42 14.23 1.82 -19.87
N ASP A 43 13.92 3.12 -19.94
CA ASP A 43 14.05 4.02 -18.78
C ASP A 43 13.08 3.60 -17.66
N ALA A 44 11.86 3.22 -18.01
CA ALA A 44 10.87 2.72 -17.04
C ALA A 44 11.36 1.47 -16.30
N TYR A 45 11.91 0.50 -17.04
CA TYR A 45 12.49 -0.72 -16.47
C TYR A 45 13.63 -0.41 -15.51
N ASN A 46 14.60 0.40 -15.95
CA ASN A 46 15.76 0.73 -15.12
C ASN A 46 15.37 1.46 -13.84
N ARG A 47 14.38 2.36 -13.89
CA ARG A 47 13.84 3.05 -12.71
C ARG A 47 13.08 2.12 -11.79
N ALA A 48 12.24 1.23 -12.32
CA ALA A 48 11.51 0.25 -11.53
C ALA A 48 12.44 -0.72 -10.80
N MET A 49 13.51 -1.18 -11.48
CA MET A 49 14.55 -2.00 -10.86
C MET A 49 15.29 -1.23 -9.77
N ALA A 50 15.69 0.02 -10.01
CA ALA A 50 16.36 0.83 -9.00
C ALA A 50 15.49 1.10 -7.76
N LEU A 51 14.18 1.32 -7.96
CA LEU A 51 13.21 1.44 -6.86
C LEU A 51 13.11 0.12 -6.07
N GLY A 52 12.92 -1.01 -6.75
CA GLY A 52 12.85 -2.30 -6.08
C GLY A 52 14.10 -2.61 -5.27
N GLU A 53 15.30 -2.39 -5.84
CA GLU A 53 16.55 -2.63 -5.12
C GLU A 53 16.73 -1.73 -3.88
N ALA A 54 16.16 -0.51 -3.90
CA ALA A 54 16.17 0.40 -2.76
C ALA A 54 15.25 -0.05 -1.62
N GLU A 55 14.24 -0.89 -1.89
CA GLU A 55 13.34 -1.47 -0.88
C GLU A 55 13.95 -2.67 -0.13
N ASN A 56 15.13 -3.16 -0.56
CA ASN A 56 15.87 -4.18 0.18
C ASN A 56 16.30 -3.64 1.54
N GLN A 57 15.79 -4.23 2.62
CA GLN A 57 16.08 -3.76 3.97
C GLN A 57 15.89 -4.85 5.03
N SER A 58 16.47 -4.61 6.20
CA SER A 58 16.22 -5.40 7.40
C SER A 58 15.90 -4.48 8.57
N TYR A 59 14.94 -4.88 9.40
CA TYR A 59 14.57 -4.17 10.62
C TYR A 59 14.04 -5.14 11.66
N THR A 60 13.81 -4.65 12.87
CA THR A 60 13.25 -5.46 13.96
C THR A 60 11.77 -5.14 14.13
N ASN A 61 10.93 -6.18 14.24
CA ASN A 61 9.51 -6.00 14.55
C ASN A 61 9.28 -5.81 16.07
N PRO A 62 8.05 -5.46 16.53
CA PRO A 62 7.75 -5.29 17.95
C PRO A 62 8.09 -6.50 18.84
N ASP A 63 8.02 -7.71 18.29
CA ASP A 63 8.39 -8.96 18.97
C ASP A 63 9.91 -9.16 19.11
N GLY A 64 10.73 -8.23 18.62
CA GLY A 64 12.19 -8.34 18.67
C GLY A 64 12.79 -9.28 17.61
N LYS A 65 11.99 -9.68 16.60
CA LYS A 65 12.44 -10.56 15.52
C LYS A 65 12.93 -9.75 14.35
N GLU A 66 14.03 -10.21 13.73
CA GLU A 66 14.50 -9.63 12.48
C GLU A 66 13.49 -9.92 11.35
N VAL A 67 13.16 -8.87 10.61
CA VAL A 67 12.38 -8.90 9.39
C VAL A 67 13.29 -8.48 8.25
N THR A 68 13.32 -9.27 7.19
CA THR A 68 14.08 -8.97 5.98
C THR A 68 13.11 -8.83 4.82
N THR A 69 13.24 -7.74 4.07
CA THR A 69 12.53 -7.51 2.81
C THR A 69 13.53 -7.61 1.68
N ARG A 70 13.20 -8.42 0.66
CA ARG A 70 14.05 -8.65 -0.50
C ARG A 70 13.24 -8.47 -1.78
N PHE A 71 13.65 -7.52 -2.61
CA PHE A 71 13.18 -7.40 -3.97
C PHE A 71 13.56 -8.63 -4.80
N CYS A 72 12.56 -9.17 -5.49
CA CYS A 72 12.69 -10.37 -6.31
C CYS A 72 12.73 -10.06 -7.81
N GLY A 73 12.27 -8.87 -8.21
CA GLY A 73 12.15 -8.47 -9.61
C GLY A 73 10.77 -7.92 -9.95
N LEU A 74 10.55 -7.67 -11.24
CA LEU A 74 9.27 -7.19 -11.76
C LEU A 74 8.40 -8.35 -12.23
N ARG A 75 7.14 -8.37 -11.81
CA ARG A 75 6.11 -9.25 -12.38
C ARG A 75 5.59 -8.71 -13.71
N GLU A 76 5.46 -7.40 -13.81
CA GLU A 76 4.86 -6.71 -14.96
C GLU A 76 5.37 -5.27 -15.05
N LEU A 77 5.42 -4.74 -16.27
CA LEU A 77 5.72 -3.34 -16.58
C LEU A 77 4.91 -2.96 -17.82
N ASP A 78 3.96 -2.04 -17.66
CA ASP A 78 3.05 -1.62 -18.72
C ASP A 78 3.03 -0.09 -18.86
N VAL A 79 2.69 0.41 -20.04
CA VAL A 79 2.57 1.85 -20.30
C VAL A 79 1.16 2.33 -19.97
N ILE A 80 1.05 3.49 -19.32
CA ILE A 80 -0.23 4.16 -19.12
C ILE A 80 -0.43 5.10 -20.32
N CYS A 81 -1.32 4.70 -21.23
CA CYS A 81 -1.51 5.37 -22.52
C CYS A 81 -2.18 6.75 -22.42
N PHE A 82 -2.82 7.07 -21.30
CA PHE A 82 -3.57 8.30 -21.11
C PHE A 82 -2.99 9.15 -19.98
N PRO A 83 -3.21 10.48 -20.00
CA PRO A 83 -2.83 11.34 -18.89
C PRO A 83 -3.46 10.88 -17.57
N LEU A 84 -2.70 10.95 -16.48
CA LEU A 84 -3.22 10.64 -15.15
C LEU A 84 -4.21 11.71 -14.68
N GLU A 85 -5.49 11.48 -14.97
CA GLU A 85 -6.61 12.32 -14.57
C GLU A 85 -7.80 11.50 -14.05
N HIS A 86 -8.87 12.17 -13.61
CA HIS A 86 -10.08 11.48 -13.16
C HIS A 86 -10.67 10.61 -14.27
N GLY A 87 -10.79 9.31 -14.00
CA GLY A 87 -11.28 8.33 -14.97
C GLY A 87 -10.21 7.73 -15.88
N CYS A 88 -8.93 8.08 -15.70
CA CYS A 88 -7.83 7.43 -16.39
C CYS A 88 -7.76 5.94 -16.01
N GLU A 89 -7.79 5.07 -17.00
CA GLU A 89 -7.50 3.65 -16.83
C GLU A 89 -5.99 3.47 -16.59
N ILE A 90 -5.64 2.78 -15.51
CA ILE A 90 -4.23 2.52 -15.14
C ILE A 90 -3.79 1.13 -15.62
N HIS A 91 -4.72 0.17 -15.66
CA HIS A 91 -4.51 -1.21 -16.12
C HIS A 91 -5.88 -1.88 -16.32
N PHE A 92 -5.93 -2.90 -17.18
CA PHE A 92 -7.11 -3.75 -17.36
C PHE A 92 -6.71 -5.23 -17.49
N GLU A 93 -7.60 -6.13 -17.09
CA GLU A 93 -7.46 -7.57 -17.30
C GLU A 93 -8.53 -8.05 -18.30
N GLU A 94 -8.12 -8.82 -19.31
CA GLU A 94 -9.05 -9.42 -20.27
C GLU A 94 -9.31 -10.90 -19.93
N HIS A 95 -10.60 -11.28 -19.85
CA HIS A 95 -11.02 -12.66 -19.70
C HIS A 95 -11.99 -13.05 -20.83
N LEU A 96 -11.61 -14.04 -21.64
CA LEU A 96 -12.44 -14.55 -22.73
C LEU A 96 -13.38 -15.66 -22.27
N GLY A 97 -14.61 -15.68 -22.80
CA GLY A 97 -15.53 -16.81 -22.65
C GLY A 97 -16.17 -16.99 -21.27
N ARG A 98 -16.21 -15.95 -20.44
CA ARG A 98 -16.86 -16.01 -19.11
C ARG A 98 -18.37 -16.08 -19.23
N SER A 99 -18.98 -16.95 -18.44
CA SER A 99 -20.43 -17.00 -18.23
C SER A 99 -20.93 -15.83 -17.38
N GLU A 100 -22.23 -15.54 -17.43
CA GLU A 100 -22.85 -14.51 -16.58
C GLU A 100 -22.64 -14.77 -15.07
N VAL A 101 -22.64 -16.04 -14.65
CA VAL A 101 -22.37 -16.41 -13.26
C VAL A 101 -20.95 -16.05 -12.87
N GLU A 102 -19.96 -16.32 -13.72
CA GLU A 102 -18.57 -15.95 -13.45
C GLU A 102 -18.34 -14.44 -13.46
N ILE A 103 -19.01 -13.71 -14.36
CA ILE A 103 -18.95 -12.24 -14.38
C ILE A 103 -19.48 -11.68 -13.06
N ASN A 104 -20.62 -12.19 -12.57
CA ASN A 104 -21.19 -11.76 -11.30
C ASN A 104 -20.29 -12.07 -10.09
N GLN A 105 -19.42 -13.08 -10.17
CA GLN A 105 -18.44 -13.38 -9.12
C GLN A 105 -17.27 -12.37 -9.06
N LEU A 106 -17.06 -11.59 -10.12
CA LEU A 106 -16.06 -10.50 -10.13
C LEU A 106 -16.59 -9.23 -9.43
N LEU A 107 -17.90 -9.10 -9.28
CA LEU A 107 -18.55 -7.91 -8.71
C LEU A 107 -18.54 -7.97 -7.18
N ARG A 108 -18.33 -6.80 -6.55
CA ARG A 108 -18.47 -6.60 -5.11
C ARG A 108 -19.59 -5.62 -4.83
N ASN A 109 -20.36 -5.85 -3.77
CA ASN A 109 -21.30 -4.82 -3.29
C ASN A 109 -20.52 -3.68 -2.63
N LYS A 110 -21.14 -2.50 -2.54
CA LYS A 110 -20.51 -1.29 -1.96
C LYS A 110 -19.87 -1.54 -0.59
N ALA A 111 -20.55 -2.27 0.29
CA ALA A 111 -20.07 -2.56 1.64
C ALA A 111 -18.89 -3.56 1.68
N GLU A 112 -18.53 -4.17 0.55
CA GLU A 112 -17.45 -5.14 0.40
C GLU A 112 -16.24 -4.56 -0.35
N LEU A 113 -16.34 -3.32 -0.84
CA LEU A 113 -15.25 -2.59 -1.45
C LEU A 113 -14.29 -2.09 -0.36
N GLU A 114 -12.99 -2.29 -0.54
CA GLU A 114 -11.95 -2.04 0.49
C GLU A 114 -12.02 -0.62 1.09
N ALA A 115 -12.34 0.38 0.26
CA ALA A 115 -12.48 1.78 0.67
C ALA A 115 -13.60 2.02 1.71
N PHE A 116 -14.56 1.10 1.85
CA PHE A 116 -15.65 1.17 2.83
C PHE A 116 -15.49 0.16 3.96
N LEU A 117 -14.46 -0.69 3.93
CA LEU A 117 -14.18 -1.64 5.00
C LEU A 117 -13.42 -0.95 6.13
N PRO A 118 -13.66 -1.34 7.40
CA PRO A 118 -12.81 -0.92 8.49
C PRO A 118 -11.39 -1.44 8.28
N ILE A 119 -10.40 -0.76 8.85
CA ILE A 119 -9.04 -1.31 8.95
C ILE A 119 -9.14 -2.61 9.75
N ARG A 120 -8.80 -3.74 9.12
CA ARG A 120 -8.90 -5.08 9.72
C ARG A 120 -7.53 -5.58 10.12
N ASP A 121 -7.43 -6.09 11.34
CA ASP A 121 -6.39 -7.04 11.68
C ASP A 121 -6.60 -8.32 10.85
N ARG A 122 -5.52 -8.79 10.22
CA ARG A 122 -5.55 -10.04 9.45
C ARG A 122 -5.07 -11.18 10.35
N PRO A 123 -5.97 -11.99 10.93
CA PRO A 123 -5.57 -13.04 11.86
C PRO A 123 -4.66 -14.06 11.17
N GLY A 124 -3.57 -14.44 11.85
CA GLY A 124 -2.60 -15.41 11.34
C GLY A 124 -1.58 -14.85 10.34
N ARG A 125 -1.61 -13.55 10.04
CA ARG A 125 -0.54 -12.86 9.31
C ARG A 125 0.64 -12.62 10.28
N PRO A 126 1.85 -13.09 9.96
CA PRO A 126 3.03 -12.73 10.73
C PRO A 126 3.21 -11.21 10.80
N ASP A 127 3.62 -10.70 11.97
CA ASP A 127 3.86 -9.28 12.17
C ASP A 127 5.20 -8.88 11.54
N TYR A 128 5.12 -8.18 10.42
CA TYR A 128 6.27 -7.52 9.78
C TYR A 128 6.23 -6.00 9.98
N SER A 129 5.47 -5.48 10.94
CA SER A 129 5.50 -4.05 11.22
C SER A 129 6.89 -3.66 11.73
N SER A 130 7.41 -2.50 11.30
CA SER A 130 8.65 -1.97 11.88
C SER A 130 8.39 -1.50 13.30
N LYS A 131 9.21 -1.94 14.26
CA LYS A 131 9.09 -1.52 15.66
C LYS A 131 9.19 -0.02 15.82
N GLU A 132 10.16 0.60 15.12
CA GLU A 132 10.41 2.04 15.20
C GLU A 132 9.19 2.85 14.74
N VAL A 133 8.59 2.45 13.62
CA VAL A 133 7.40 3.09 13.05
C VAL A 133 6.19 2.92 13.99
N VAL A 134 5.98 1.72 14.53
CA VAL A 134 4.86 1.48 15.46
C VAL A 134 5.02 2.32 16.74
N GLU A 135 6.24 2.41 17.29
CA GLU A 135 6.52 3.23 18.46
C GLU A 135 6.32 4.74 18.20
N GLU A 136 6.63 5.21 16.99
CA GLU A 136 6.38 6.59 16.56
C GLU A 136 4.88 6.89 16.44
N VAL A 137 4.13 6.03 15.74
CA VAL A 137 2.66 6.18 15.60
C VAL A 137 1.98 6.17 16.97
N LEU A 138 2.37 5.27 17.88
CA LEU A 138 1.81 5.23 19.24
C LEU A 138 2.10 6.52 20.03
N ARG A 139 3.29 7.11 19.85
CA ARG A 139 3.64 8.39 20.48
C ARG A 139 2.75 9.52 19.96
N GLU A 140 2.54 9.60 18.65
CA GLU A 140 1.68 10.62 18.04
C GLU A 140 0.21 10.46 18.46
N MET A 141 -0.32 9.23 18.44
CA MET A 141 -1.69 8.96 18.89
C MET A 141 -1.89 9.36 20.36
N THR A 142 -0.94 9.03 21.23
CA THR A 142 -1.01 9.40 22.67
C THR A 142 -0.98 10.92 22.84
N ALA A 143 -0.17 11.63 22.04
CA ALA A 143 -0.12 13.10 22.08
C ALA A 143 -1.45 13.73 21.64
N ILE A 144 -2.08 13.21 20.59
CA ILE A 144 -3.40 13.65 20.10
C ILE A 144 -4.48 13.38 21.17
N GLU A 145 -4.48 12.21 21.79
CA GLU A 145 -5.43 11.89 22.86
C GLU A 145 -5.27 12.79 24.10
N LEU A 146 -4.04 13.16 24.44
CA LEU A 146 -3.76 14.09 25.54
C LEU A 146 -4.18 15.52 25.20
N GLN A 147 -3.99 15.98 23.97
CA GLN A 147 -4.48 17.29 23.50
C GLN A 147 -6.02 17.34 23.53
N ASN A 148 -6.69 16.32 23.00
CA ASN A 148 -8.15 16.24 22.99
C ASN A 148 -8.75 16.19 24.41
N LYS A 149 -8.05 15.62 25.39
CA LYS A 149 -8.47 15.62 26.81
C LYS A 149 -8.21 16.97 27.50
N GLY A 150 -7.20 17.73 27.08
CA GLY A 150 -6.91 19.06 27.59
C GLY A 150 -7.98 20.08 27.19
N GLU A 151 -8.43 20.03 25.93
CA GLU A 151 -9.47 20.91 25.39
C GLU A 151 -10.85 20.65 26.02
N GLN A 152 -11.18 19.40 26.36
CA GLN A 152 -12.42 19.07 27.09
C GLN A 152 -12.40 19.50 28.57
N GLY A 153 -11.22 19.83 29.13
CA GLY A 153 -11.07 20.27 30.52
C GLY A 153 -11.24 21.77 30.74
N GLU A 154 -11.10 22.59 29.69
CA GLU A 154 -11.25 24.06 29.80
C GLU A 154 -12.71 24.53 29.69
N ASP A 155 -13.57 23.81 28.97
CA ASP A 155 -15.01 24.15 28.84
C ASP A 155 -15.84 23.83 30.10
N ALA A 156 -15.32 23.04 31.05
CA ALA A 156 -16.07 22.63 32.24
C ALA A 156 -15.99 23.63 33.42
N ASN A 157 -15.23 24.73 33.30
CA ASN A 157 -14.95 25.63 34.44
C ASN A 157 -15.47 27.08 34.26
N ALA A 158 -16.30 27.35 33.25
CA ALA A 158 -16.83 28.70 32.95
C ALA A 158 -18.28 28.95 33.42
N GLU A 159 -18.91 28.03 34.15
CA GLU A 159 -20.21 28.27 34.79
C GLU A 159 -20.09 28.09 36.30
N HIS A 160 -19.80 29.18 37.03
CA HIS A 160 -20.39 29.53 38.34
C HIS A 160 -19.70 30.79 38.90
N ALA A 161 -20.24 31.96 38.53
CA ALA A 161 -20.09 33.18 39.34
C ALA A 161 -21.49 33.70 39.66
N PRO A 162 -21.95 33.64 40.93
CA PRO A 162 -23.28 34.15 41.30
C PRO A 162 -23.30 35.68 41.27
N LYS A 163 -24.48 36.21 40.94
CA LYS A 163 -24.82 37.64 40.93
C LYS A 163 -24.81 38.26 42.32
#